data_AF-A0A378JC98-F1
#
_entry.id   AF-A0A378JC98-F1
#
_cell.length_a   1.000
_cell.length_b   1.000
_cell.length_c   1.000
_cell.angle_alpha   90.00
_cell.angle_beta   90.00
_cell.angle_gamma   90.00
#
_symmetry.space_group_name_H-M   'P 1'
#
loop_
_entity.id
_entity.type
_entity.pdbx_description
1 polymer ?
#
loop_
_entity_poly.entity_id
_entity_poly.type
_entity_poly.pdbx_seq_one_letter_code
_entity_poly.pdbx_strand_id
1 'polypeptide(L)'
;MSKSAIEMAKELSFFRDAKQLQDFTEKCLANPSLTAKQKIQLIHLNQNNRLNIIAQVQQHTFEHLFKKKPNEFFTNKYHYDWWMFPMYVPKEWGWEQRNYDSSINLLEAQSLLRNKPFIDTYIDSVALYLTALKEHGWNNYPVRYARMLHSLSLFLRAAQKEGNQSEVYERLYEQTKNAVAYAKHYVLPSNNDYELLHIGYKATVQHIKKYEEESLNDVKKCNYL
;
A
#
# COMPACT_ATOMS: atom_id res chain seq x y z
N MET A 1 18.19 13.57 1.81
CA MET A 1 18.73 14.15 0.57
C MET A 1 18.18 13.36 -0.61
N SER A 2 17.57 14.03 -1.60
CA SER A 2 17.12 13.43 -2.86
C SER A 2 18.36 12.95 -3.63
N LYS A 3 18.33 11.73 -4.14
CA LYS A 3 19.27 11.32 -5.19
C LYS A 3 18.81 12.00 -6.47
N SER A 4 19.65 12.88 -7.01
CA SER A 4 19.31 13.59 -8.25
C SER A 4 19.10 12.60 -9.42
N ALA A 5 18.44 13.03 -10.50
CA ALA A 5 18.35 12.24 -11.73
C ALA A 5 19.72 11.76 -12.25
N ILE A 6 20.79 12.50 -11.91
CA ILE A 6 22.19 12.16 -12.20
C ILE A 6 22.64 10.93 -11.38
N GLU A 7 22.24 10.81 -10.12
CA GLU A 7 22.54 9.65 -9.29
C GLU A 7 21.78 8.40 -9.74
N MET A 8 20.51 8.55 -10.14
CA MET A 8 19.77 7.46 -10.80
C MET A 8 20.45 7.02 -12.09
N ALA A 9 20.86 7.95 -12.95
CA ALA A 9 21.57 7.63 -14.19
C ALA A 9 22.90 6.93 -13.92
N LYS A 10 23.61 7.29 -12.83
CA LYS A 10 24.84 6.64 -12.39
C LYS A 10 24.61 5.24 -11.81
N GLU A 11 23.49 5.00 -11.14
CA GLU A 11 23.13 3.66 -10.65
C GLU A 11 22.65 2.75 -11.78
N LEU A 12 21.90 3.32 -12.74
CA LEU A 12 21.47 2.60 -13.92
C LEU A 12 22.62 2.33 -14.90
N SER A 13 23.67 3.16 -14.92
CA SER A 13 24.83 2.93 -15.80
C SER A 13 25.65 1.68 -15.43
N PHE A 14 25.45 1.12 -14.24
CA PHE A 14 25.98 -0.21 -13.91
C PHE A 14 25.32 -1.33 -14.72
N PHE A 15 24.09 -1.11 -15.19
CA PHE A 15 23.37 -2.02 -16.07
C PHE A 15 23.56 -1.54 -17.52
N ARG A 16 24.31 -2.33 -18.30
CA ARG A 16 24.63 -1.97 -19.70
C ARG A 16 23.43 -2.11 -20.64
N ASP A 17 22.43 -2.89 -20.24
CA ASP A 17 21.15 -3.03 -20.93
C ASP A 17 20.01 -3.40 -19.94
N ALA A 18 18.76 -3.31 -20.40
CA ALA A 18 17.58 -3.63 -19.61
C ALA A 18 17.50 -5.11 -19.16
N LYS A 19 18.14 -6.02 -19.91
CA LYS A 19 18.14 -7.45 -19.59
C LYS A 19 18.99 -7.74 -18.36
N GLN A 20 20.13 -7.07 -18.20
CA GLN A 20 20.95 -7.19 -16.99
C GLN A 20 20.21 -6.74 -15.73
N LEU A 21 19.43 -5.65 -15.82
CA LEU A 21 18.60 -5.18 -14.71
C LEU A 21 17.48 -6.17 -14.37
N GLN A 22 16.86 -6.76 -15.40
CA GLN A 22 15.86 -7.80 -15.23
C GLN A 22 16.45 -9.04 -14.55
N ASP A 23 17.56 -9.58 -15.05
CA ASP A 23 18.25 -10.75 -14.49
C ASP A 23 18.65 -10.52 -13.02
N PHE A 24 19.14 -9.31 -12.70
CA PHE A 24 19.47 -8.91 -11.33
C PHE A 24 18.21 -8.90 -10.44
N THR A 25 17.13 -8.30 -10.93
CA THR A 25 15.87 -8.19 -10.22
C THR A 25 15.27 -9.56 -9.91
N GLU A 26 15.25 -10.47 -10.90
CA GLU A 26 14.78 -11.85 -10.75
C GLU A 26 15.61 -12.63 -9.72
N LYS A 27 16.95 -12.54 -9.79
CA LYS A 27 17.84 -13.17 -8.80
C LYS A 27 17.61 -12.65 -7.38
N CYS A 28 17.38 -11.35 -7.22
CA CYS A 28 17.07 -10.78 -5.92
C CYS A 28 15.71 -11.26 -5.38
N LEU A 29 14.67 -11.27 -6.21
CA LEU A 29 13.34 -11.73 -5.81
C LEU A 29 13.28 -13.23 -5.55
N ALA A 30 14.17 -14.03 -6.15
CA ALA A 30 14.31 -15.45 -5.83
C ALA A 30 14.89 -15.70 -4.42
N ASN A 31 15.53 -14.71 -3.78
CA ASN A 31 16.12 -14.85 -2.45
C ASN A 31 15.06 -14.62 -1.34
N PRO A 32 14.66 -15.63 -0.55
CA PRO A 32 13.67 -15.46 0.53
C PRO A 32 14.09 -14.45 1.61
N SER A 33 15.40 -14.26 1.80
CA SER A 33 15.98 -13.37 2.81
C SER A 33 16.21 -11.94 2.31
N LEU A 34 15.63 -11.56 1.18
CA LEU A 34 15.77 -10.21 0.62
C LEU A 34 15.35 -9.13 1.63
N THR A 35 16.29 -8.27 2.00
CA THR A 35 16.09 -7.25 3.05
C THR A 35 15.21 -6.10 2.57
N ALA A 36 14.65 -5.32 3.50
CA ALA A 36 13.87 -4.12 3.18
C ALA A 36 14.67 -3.11 2.34
N LYS A 37 15.96 -2.92 2.65
CA LYS A 37 16.85 -2.02 1.91
C LYS A 37 17.01 -2.47 0.45
N GLN A 38 17.22 -3.76 0.22
CA GLN A 38 17.34 -4.31 -1.13
C GLN A 38 16.02 -4.23 -1.90
N LYS A 39 14.88 -4.46 -1.24
CA LYS A 39 13.55 -4.29 -1.85
C LYS A 39 13.29 -2.86 -2.33
N ILE A 40 13.63 -1.86 -1.52
CA ILE A 40 13.54 -0.45 -1.92
C ILE A 40 14.47 -0.17 -3.11
N GLN A 41 15.69 -0.73 -3.08
CA GLN A 41 16.63 -0.58 -4.19
C GLN A 41 16.09 -1.19 -5.49
N LEU A 42 15.42 -2.35 -5.44
CA LEU A 42 14.78 -2.92 -6.63
C LEU A 42 13.72 -1.99 -7.21
N ILE A 43 12.86 -1.41 -6.36
CA ILE A 43 11.86 -0.43 -6.80
C ILE A 43 12.57 0.79 -7.41
N HIS A 44 13.58 1.33 -6.74
CA HIS A 44 14.36 2.47 -7.19
C HIS A 44 15.00 2.25 -8.57
N LEU A 45 15.62 1.09 -8.82
CA LEU A 45 16.28 0.80 -10.09
C LEU A 45 15.28 0.56 -11.23
N ASN A 46 14.05 0.14 -10.93
CA ASN A 46 13.08 -0.26 -11.94
C ASN A 46 11.97 0.79 -12.16
N GLN A 47 12.28 2.10 -12.18
CA GLN A 47 11.25 3.14 -12.33
C GLN A 47 10.41 3.03 -13.62
N ASN A 48 10.95 2.46 -14.70
CA ASN A 48 10.21 2.24 -15.95
C ASN A 48 9.20 1.07 -15.86
N ASN A 49 9.39 0.11 -14.93
CA ASN A 49 8.51 -1.04 -14.70
C ASN A 49 8.00 -1.08 -13.24
N ARG A 50 7.89 0.10 -12.63
CA ARG A 50 7.81 0.29 -11.18
C ARG A 50 6.63 -0.41 -10.53
N LEU A 51 5.44 -0.33 -11.15
CA LEU A 51 4.22 -0.93 -10.61
C LEU A 51 4.32 -2.46 -10.54
N ASN A 52 4.88 -3.08 -11.58
CA ASN A 52 5.12 -4.51 -11.58
C ASN A 52 6.12 -4.91 -10.49
N ILE A 53 7.20 -4.13 -10.31
CA ILE A 53 8.18 -4.40 -9.26
C ILE A 53 7.60 -4.18 -7.87
N ILE A 54 6.77 -3.16 -7.65
CA ILE A 54 6.01 -3.00 -6.40
C ILE A 54 5.18 -4.26 -6.12
N ALA A 55 4.47 -4.78 -7.12
CA ALA A 55 3.65 -5.97 -6.97
C ALA A 55 4.47 -7.23 -6.63
N GLN A 56 5.58 -7.46 -7.32
CA GLN A 56 6.47 -8.59 -7.05
C GLN A 56 7.12 -8.49 -5.67
N VAL A 57 7.57 -7.30 -5.26
CA VAL A 57 8.15 -7.06 -3.93
C VAL A 57 7.11 -7.21 -2.82
N GLN A 58 5.86 -6.83 -3.07
CA GLN A 58 4.74 -7.05 -2.15
C GLN A 58 4.48 -8.55 -1.94
N GLN A 59 4.33 -9.31 -3.02
CA GLN A 59 4.14 -10.76 -2.98
C GLN A 59 5.30 -11.45 -2.26
N HIS A 60 6.54 -11.06 -2.55
CA HIS A 60 7.72 -11.57 -1.85
C HIS A 60 7.65 -11.33 -0.34
N THR A 61 7.33 -10.10 0.08
CA THR A 61 7.17 -9.78 1.50
C THR A 61 6.02 -10.57 2.13
N PHE A 62 4.90 -10.74 1.45
CA PHE A 62 3.78 -11.50 1.97
C PHE A 62 4.16 -12.97 2.22
N GLU A 63 4.78 -13.62 1.23
CA GLU A 63 5.18 -15.03 1.33
C GLU A 63 6.28 -15.28 2.37
N HIS A 64 7.26 -14.39 2.47
CA HIS A 64 8.46 -14.64 3.27
C HIS A 64 8.48 -13.93 4.63
N LEU A 65 7.60 -12.94 4.84
CA LEU A 65 7.45 -12.27 6.14
C LEU A 65 6.09 -12.54 6.76
N PHE A 66 4.98 -12.21 6.09
CA PHE A 66 3.65 -12.29 6.71
C PHE A 66 3.27 -13.73 7.04
N LYS A 67 3.38 -14.64 6.07
CA LYS A 67 3.05 -16.05 6.27
C LYS A 67 4.05 -16.81 7.15
N LYS A 68 5.34 -16.43 7.12
CA LYS A 68 6.39 -17.12 7.89
C LYS A 68 6.52 -16.62 9.32
N LYS A 69 6.08 -15.38 9.59
CA LYS A 69 6.19 -14.75 10.92
C LYS A 69 4.89 -14.08 11.33
N PRO A 70 3.76 -14.82 11.39
CA PRO A 70 2.43 -14.26 11.68
C PRO A 70 2.38 -13.50 13.01
N ASN A 71 3.17 -13.93 14.00
CA ASN A 71 3.20 -13.31 15.33
C ASN A 71 4.27 -12.21 15.49
N GLU A 72 4.96 -11.80 14.42
CA GLU A 72 5.98 -10.75 14.50
C GLU A 72 5.88 -9.67 13.42
N PHE A 73 5.36 -9.97 12.23
CA PHE A 73 5.44 -9.05 11.08
C PHE A 73 4.79 -7.68 11.37
N PHE A 74 3.80 -7.64 12.26
CA PHE A 74 3.10 -6.43 12.65
C PHE A 74 3.91 -5.55 13.62
N THR A 75 5.04 -6.00 14.17
CA THR A 75 5.89 -5.17 15.05
C THR A 75 6.58 -4.03 14.30
N ASN A 76 7.17 -3.06 15.01
CA ASN A 76 7.93 -1.94 14.41
C ASN A 76 9.31 -2.33 13.86
N LYS A 77 9.71 -3.61 14.00
CA LYS A 77 11.00 -4.17 13.53
C LYS A 77 11.13 -4.21 12.00
N TYR A 78 10.02 -4.34 11.28
CA TYR A 78 10.00 -4.57 9.85
C TYR A 78 9.53 -3.31 9.11
N HIS A 79 10.20 -2.93 8.01
CA HIS A 79 9.89 -1.69 7.29
C HIS A 79 9.43 -1.98 5.86
N TYR A 80 8.22 -2.56 5.72
CA TYR A 80 7.62 -2.91 4.43
C TYR A 80 6.54 -1.93 3.96
N ASP A 81 6.26 -0.91 4.76
CA ASP A 81 5.09 -0.03 4.67
C ASP A 81 4.97 0.66 3.31
N TRP A 82 6.10 0.89 2.65
CA TRP A 82 6.19 1.62 1.39
C TRP A 82 5.58 0.89 0.20
N TRP A 83 5.88 -0.40 0.04
CA TRP A 83 5.40 -1.21 -1.07
C TRP A 83 4.22 -2.09 -0.69
N MET A 84 4.04 -2.38 0.61
CA MET A 84 2.87 -3.10 1.10
C MET A 84 1.64 -2.20 1.11
N PHE A 85 1.80 -0.93 1.50
CA PHE A 85 0.76 0.09 1.53
C PHE A 85 1.16 1.31 0.70
N PRO A 86 1.24 1.17 -0.63
CA PRO A 86 1.63 2.27 -1.50
C PRO A 86 0.53 3.35 -1.47
N MET A 87 0.94 4.59 -1.32
CA MET A 87 0.07 5.77 -1.26
C MET A 87 0.64 6.88 -2.14
N TYR A 88 -0.17 7.88 -2.45
CA TYR A 88 0.35 9.09 -3.06
C TYR A 88 1.15 9.90 -2.04
N VAL A 89 2.39 10.25 -2.37
CA VAL A 89 3.25 11.12 -1.56
C VAL A 89 3.45 12.45 -2.30
N PRO A 90 2.84 13.55 -1.84
CA PRO A 90 3.04 14.89 -2.40
C PRO A 90 4.52 15.31 -2.29
N LYS A 91 5.06 15.95 -3.34
CA LYS A 91 6.47 16.38 -3.38
C LYS A 91 6.78 17.46 -2.34
N GLU A 92 5.75 18.23 -1.96
CA GLU A 92 5.83 19.34 -1.02
C GLU A 92 6.13 18.87 0.40
N TRP A 93 5.94 17.58 0.70
CA TRP A 93 6.24 17.02 2.02
C TRP A 93 7.74 16.88 2.30
N GLY A 94 8.61 17.00 1.28
CA GLY A 94 10.06 17.00 1.47
C GLY A 94 10.63 15.69 2.03
N TRP A 95 9.93 14.57 1.83
CA TRP A 95 10.34 13.25 2.30
C TRP A 95 11.56 12.71 1.54
N GLU A 96 12.16 11.64 2.07
CA GLU A 96 13.28 10.97 1.40
C GLU A 96 12.84 10.24 0.12
N GLN A 97 13.75 10.13 -0.85
CA GLN A 97 13.51 9.60 -2.19
C GLN A 97 12.75 8.26 -2.22
N ARG A 98 13.09 7.33 -1.33
CA ARG A 98 12.41 6.02 -1.20
C ARG A 98 10.88 6.10 -1.06
N ASN A 99 10.37 7.18 -0.49
CA ASN A 99 8.94 7.41 -0.36
C ASN A 99 8.29 7.76 -1.71
N TYR A 100 9.00 8.51 -2.56
CA TYR A 100 8.53 8.87 -3.89
C TYR A 100 8.66 7.70 -4.86
N ASP A 101 9.73 6.90 -4.74
CA ASP A 101 9.94 5.72 -5.60
C ASP A 101 8.80 4.69 -5.49
N SER A 102 8.16 4.62 -4.31
CA SER A 102 7.01 3.75 -4.01
C SER A 102 5.65 4.48 -4.08
N SER A 103 5.65 5.79 -4.36
CA SER A 103 4.43 6.60 -4.38
C SER A 103 3.58 6.31 -5.59
N ILE A 104 2.30 6.00 -5.43
CA ILE A 104 1.39 5.76 -6.57
C ILE A 104 0.29 6.82 -6.64
N ASN A 105 -0.09 7.22 -7.85
CA ASN A 105 -1.25 8.07 -8.09
C ASN A 105 -2.51 7.24 -8.37
N LEU A 106 -3.64 7.91 -8.64
CA LEU A 106 -4.92 7.25 -8.87
C LEU A 106 -4.93 6.34 -10.12
N LEU A 107 -4.33 6.78 -11.24
CA LEU A 107 -4.27 6.00 -12.48
C LEU A 107 -3.39 4.75 -12.31
N GLU A 108 -2.30 4.90 -11.56
CA GLU A 108 -1.41 3.79 -11.22
C GLU A 108 -2.09 2.80 -10.27
N ALA A 109 -2.88 3.28 -9.31
CA ALA A 109 -3.71 2.44 -8.46
C ALA A 109 -4.74 1.65 -9.29
N GLN A 110 -5.42 2.28 -10.25
CA GLN A 110 -6.31 1.60 -11.19
C GLN A 110 -5.59 0.51 -12.00
N SER A 111 -4.35 0.79 -12.43
CA SER A 111 -3.53 -0.18 -13.15
C SER A 111 -3.17 -1.39 -12.26
N LEU A 112 -2.85 -1.15 -10.98
CA LEU A 112 -2.58 -2.20 -10.00
C LEU A 112 -3.82 -3.03 -9.66
N LEU A 113 -5.03 -2.46 -9.65
CA LEU A 113 -6.28 -3.21 -9.43
C LEU A 113 -6.53 -4.28 -10.49
N ARG A 114 -6.03 -4.08 -11.72
CA ARG A 114 -6.13 -5.07 -12.80
C ARG A 114 -5.16 -6.24 -12.65
N ASN A 115 -4.18 -6.12 -11.75
CA ASN A 115 -3.26 -7.20 -11.40
C ASN A 115 -3.86 -8.03 -10.26
N LYS A 116 -4.54 -9.14 -10.60
CA LYS A 116 -5.21 -10.00 -9.62
C LYS A 116 -4.28 -10.48 -8.49
N PRO A 117 -3.07 -11.02 -8.77
CA PRO A 117 -2.12 -11.40 -7.71
C PRO A 117 -1.76 -10.25 -6.76
N PHE A 118 -1.60 -9.02 -7.26
CA PHE A 118 -1.36 -7.85 -6.42
C PHE A 118 -2.53 -7.57 -5.50
N ILE A 119 -3.75 -7.44 -6.03
CA ILE A 119 -4.89 -7.00 -5.22
C ILE A 119 -5.30 -8.05 -4.17
N ASP A 120 -5.20 -9.34 -4.50
CA ASP A 120 -5.42 -10.42 -3.53
C ASP A 120 -4.39 -10.33 -2.40
N THR A 121 -3.10 -10.19 -2.74
CA THR A 121 -2.03 -10.03 -1.75
C THR A 121 -2.22 -8.79 -0.88
N TYR A 122 -2.61 -7.66 -1.48
CA TYR A 122 -2.84 -6.40 -0.78
C TYR A 122 -3.96 -6.52 0.25
N ILE A 123 -5.13 -7.03 -0.16
CA ILE A 123 -6.29 -7.20 0.71
C ILE A 123 -5.96 -8.17 1.86
N ASP A 124 -5.33 -9.30 1.55
CA ASP A 124 -4.96 -10.29 2.56
C ASP A 124 -3.91 -9.74 3.52
N SER A 125 -2.97 -8.93 3.05
CA SER A 125 -1.98 -8.26 3.89
C SER A 125 -2.62 -7.27 4.86
N VAL A 126 -3.61 -6.49 4.41
CA VAL A 126 -4.39 -5.59 5.28
C VAL A 126 -5.16 -6.41 6.33
N ALA A 127 -5.85 -7.47 5.91
CA ALA A 127 -6.63 -8.32 6.80
C ALA A 127 -5.74 -8.99 7.87
N LEU A 128 -4.59 -9.56 7.48
CA LEU A 128 -3.63 -10.14 8.41
C LEU A 128 -3.07 -9.09 9.37
N TYR A 129 -2.68 -7.92 8.87
CA TYR A 129 -2.14 -6.86 9.72
C TYR A 129 -3.15 -6.38 10.77
N LEU A 130 -4.40 -6.14 10.38
CA LEU A 130 -5.47 -5.76 11.30
C LEU A 130 -5.79 -6.88 12.30
N THR A 131 -5.79 -8.14 11.86
CA THR A 131 -6.02 -9.30 12.75
C THR A 131 -4.91 -9.39 13.79
N ALA A 132 -3.65 -9.29 13.37
CA ALA A 132 -2.52 -9.34 14.28
C ALA A 132 -2.52 -8.17 15.27
N LEU A 133 -2.89 -6.96 14.85
CA LEU A 133 -3.05 -5.83 15.77
C LEU A 133 -4.20 -6.03 16.78
N LYS A 134 -5.32 -6.65 16.36
CA LYS A 134 -6.43 -6.97 17.28
C LYS A 134 -6.04 -8.04 18.30
N GLU A 135 -5.24 -9.02 17.88
CA GLU A 135 -4.80 -10.12 18.73
C GLU A 135 -3.69 -9.70 19.71
N HIS A 136 -2.67 -9.02 19.20
CA HIS A 136 -1.45 -8.69 19.96
C HIS A 136 -1.41 -7.26 20.48
N GLY A 137 -2.42 -6.45 20.15
CA GLY A 137 -2.53 -5.06 20.54
C GLY A 137 -1.81 -4.08 19.60
N TRP A 138 -2.01 -2.79 19.90
CA TRP A 138 -1.41 -1.70 19.15
C TRP A 138 0.13 -1.69 19.29
N ASN A 139 0.82 -1.58 18.14
CA ASN A 139 2.28 -1.70 18.04
C ASN A 139 3.04 -0.37 18.18
N ASN A 140 2.35 0.74 18.46
CA ASN A 140 2.92 2.10 18.50
C ASN A 140 3.70 2.50 17.25
N TYR A 141 3.23 2.07 16.06
CA TYR A 141 3.85 2.42 14.78
C TYR A 141 2.89 3.19 13.86
N PRO A 142 2.62 4.47 14.17
CA PRO A 142 1.57 5.26 13.51
C PRO A 142 1.83 5.48 12.02
N VAL A 143 3.10 5.56 11.59
CA VAL A 143 3.45 5.76 10.18
C VAL A 143 2.92 4.63 9.29
N ARG A 144 3.07 3.36 9.68
CA ARG A 144 2.57 2.21 8.91
C ARG A 144 1.05 2.26 8.82
N TYR A 145 0.39 2.50 9.94
CA TYR A 145 -1.07 2.54 10.01
C TYR A 145 -1.62 3.70 9.17
N ALA A 146 -1.00 4.88 9.25
CA ALA A 146 -1.34 6.03 8.42
C ALA A 146 -1.21 5.69 6.92
N ARG A 147 -0.08 5.11 6.49
CA ARG A 147 0.11 4.71 5.09
C ARG A 147 -0.95 3.71 4.64
N MET A 148 -1.30 2.73 5.47
CA MET A 148 -2.38 1.77 5.18
C MET A 148 -3.71 2.48 4.95
N LEU A 149 -4.10 3.45 5.80
CA LEU A 149 -5.33 4.22 5.62
C LEU A 149 -5.32 5.02 4.31
N HIS A 150 -4.23 5.75 4.02
CA HIS A 150 -4.08 6.47 2.76
C HIS A 150 -4.14 5.54 1.54
N SER A 151 -3.50 4.37 1.63
CA SER A 151 -3.50 3.35 0.58
C SER A 151 -4.90 2.78 0.35
N LEU A 152 -5.62 2.41 1.41
CA LEU A 152 -7.01 1.94 1.34
C LEU A 152 -7.93 2.99 0.73
N SER A 153 -7.82 4.24 1.17
CA SER A 153 -8.56 5.37 0.59
C SER A 153 -8.30 5.53 -0.91
N LEU A 154 -7.05 5.38 -1.35
CA LEU A 154 -6.67 5.48 -2.75
C LEU A 154 -7.24 4.34 -3.59
N PHE A 155 -7.09 3.09 -3.13
CA PHE A 155 -7.58 1.92 -3.84
C PHE A 155 -9.10 1.82 -3.86
N LEU A 156 -9.79 2.22 -2.79
CA LEU A 156 -11.25 2.30 -2.78
C LEU A 156 -11.75 3.31 -3.83
N ARG A 157 -11.12 4.49 -3.90
CA ARG A 157 -11.41 5.50 -4.94
C ARG A 157 -11.09 5.00 -6.34
N ALA A 158 -10.00 4.25 -6.51
CA ALA A 158 -9.63 3.66 -7.81
C ALA A 158 -10.65 2.62 -8.26
N ALA A 159 -11.06 1.72 -7.38
CA ALA A 159 -12.02 0.66 -7.67
C ALA A 159 -13.40 1.23 -8.04
N GLN A 160 -13.83 2.30 -7.36
CA GLN A 160 -15.08 3.01 -7.68
C GLN A 160 -15.13 3.50 -9.13
N LYS A 161 -13.97 3.91 -9.68
CA LYS A 161 -13.88 4.48 -11.03
C LYS A 161 -13.77 3.45 -12.14
N GLU A 162 -13.34 2.22 -11.85
CA GLU A 162 -13.20 1.17 -12.87
C GLU A 162 -14.55 0.53 -13.25
N GLY A 163 -15.60 0.67 -12.43
CA GLY A 163 -16.98 0.27 -12.76
C GLY A 163 -17.24 -1.24 -12.91
N ASN A 164 -16.21 -2.05 -13.17
CA ASN A 164 -16.26 -3.49 -13.40
C ASN A 164 -15.52 -4.32 -12.34
N GLN A 165 -15.21 -3.71 -11.18
CA GLN A 165 -14.44 -4.31 -10.08
C GLN A 165 -15.29 -4.44 -8.80
N SER A 166 -16.56 -4.83 -8.90
CA SER A 166 -17.49 -4.86 -7.76
C SER A 166 -17.00 -5.73 -6.59
N GLU A 167 -16.53 -6.94 -6.85
CA GLU A 167 -16.02 -7.84 -5.81
C GLU A 167 -14.77 -7.26 -5.11
N VAL A 168 -13.82 -6.75 -5.88
CA VAL A 168 -12.61 -6.10 -5.34
C VAL A 168 -12.99 -4.88 -4.51
N TYR A 169 -13.97 -4.10 -4.99
CA TYR A 169 -14.49 -2.94 -4.31
C TYR A 169 -15.09 -3.31 -2.94
N GLU A 170 -15.98 -4.31 -2.90
CA GLU A 170 -16.62 -4.78 -1.65
C GLU A 170 -15.58 -5.26 -0.64
N ARG A 171 -14.60 -6.07 -1.09
CA ARG A 171 -13.52 -6.54 -0.23
C ARG A 171 -12.68 -5.39 0.33
N LEU A 172 -12.33 -4.41 -0.52
CA LEU A 172 -11.62 -3.20 -0.08
C LEU A 172 -12.44 -2.39 0.92
N TYR A 173 -13.74 -2.21 0.67
CA TYR A 173 -14.65 -1.45 1.53
C TYR A 173 -14.72 -2.06 2.94
N GLU A 174 -14.88 -3.39 3.04
CA GLU A 174 -14.93 -4.07 4.33
C GLU A 174 -13.61 -3.97 5.10
N GLN A 175 -12.46 -4.15 4.42
CA GLN A 175 -11.15 -3.92 5.07
C GLN A 175 -10.98 -2.45 5.51
N THR A 176 -11.47 -1.51 4.71
CA THR A 176 -11.41 -0.08 5.01
C THR A 176 -12.22 0.26 6.27
N LYS A 177 -13.44 -0.28 6.41
CA LYS A 177 -14.28 -0.12 7.61
C LYS A 177 -13.60 -0.69 8.85
N ASN A 178 -13.06 -1.89 8.75
CA ASN A 178 -12.32 -2.53 9.83
C ASN A 178 -11.12 -1.69 10.29
N ALA A 179 -10.35 -1.15 9.33
CA ALA A 179 -9.23 -0.27 9.62
C ALA A 179 -9.66 1.05 10.30
N VAL A 180 -10.75 1.66 9.85
CA VAL A 180 -11.28 2.91 10.45
C VAL A 180 -11.80 2.66 11.87
N ALA A 181 -12.55 1.58 12.09
CA ALA A 181 -13.05 1.21 13.41
C ALA A 181 -11.89 0.98 14.39
N TYR A 182 -10.89 0.19 13.98
CA TYR A 182 -9.71 -0.06 14.80
C TYR A 182 -8.92 1.24 15.08
N ALA A 183 -8.76 2.11 14.08
CA ALA A 183 -8.08 3.40 14.26
C ALA A 183 -8.76 4.26 15.33
N LYS A 184 -10.09 4.38 15.25
CA LYS A 184 -10.89 5.19 16.18
C LYS A 184 -10.75 4.71 17.63
N HIS A 185 -10.76 3.40 17.85
CA HIS A 185 -10.76 2.83 19.19
C HIS A 185 -9.36 2.71 19.81
N TYR A 186 -8.34 2.40 18.99
CA TYR A 186 -7.03 1.97 19.53
C TYR A 186 -5.84 2.81 19.07
N VAL A 187 -5.92 3.49 17.91
CA VAL A 187 -4.76 4.17 17.33
C VAL A 187 -4.82 5.68 17.58
N LEU A 188 -5.93 6.34 17.22
CA LEU A 188 -6.07 7.79 17.32
C LEU A 188 -5.91 8.33 18.75
N PRO A 189 -6.49 7.71 19.81
CA PRO A 189 -6.39 8.26 21.16
C PRO A 189 -4.95 8.47 21.66
N SER A 190 -4.02 7.63 21.18
CA SER A 190 -2.59 7.69 21.54
C SER A 190 -1.74 8.49 20.55
N ASN A 191 -2.32 9.04 19.48
CA ASN A 191 -1.60 9.68 18.37
C ASN A 191 -2.27 10.98 17.92
N ASN A 192 -2.70 11.83 18.87
CA ASN A 192 -3.44 13.06 18.60
C ASN A 192 -2.67 14.07 17.72
N ASP A 193 -1.33 14.08 17.84
CA ASP A 193 -0.49 15.05 17.14
C ASP A 193 0.11 14.50 15.83
N TYR A 194 -0.21 13.25 15.46
CA TYR A 194 0.36 12.62 14.27
C TYR A 194 -0.47 12.95 13.02
N GLU A 195 -0.21 14.11 12.42
CA GLU A 195 -1.01 14.69 11.33
C GLU A 195 -1.30 13.72 10.17
N LEU A 196 -0.29 13.00 9.69
CA LEU A 196 -0.44 12.06 8.57
C LEU A 196 -1.52 10.99 8.84
N LEU A 197 -1.62 10.51 10.08
CA LEU A 197 -2.63 9.53 10.49
C LEU A 197 -4.02 10.15 10.49
N HIS A 198 -4.17 11.36 11.02
CA HIS A 198 -5.46 12.06 11.05
C HIS A 198 -5.97 12.41 9.64
N ILE A 199 -5.07 12.87 8.75
CA ILE A 199 -5.42 13.13 7.35
C ILE A 199 -5.87 11.82 6.68
N GLY A 200 -5.11 10.74 6.84
CA GLY A 200 -5.45 9.43 6.26
C GLY A 200 -6.78 8.92 6.77
N TYR A 201 -7.02 8.99 8.08
CA TYR A 201 -8.28 8.61 8.70
C TYR A 201 -9.47 9.42 8.17
N LYS A 202 -9.37 10.76 8.13
CA LYS A 202 -10.45 11.63 7.65
C LYS A 202 -10.79 11.38 6.19
N ALA A 203 -9.78 11.28 5.33
CA ALA A 203 -9.97 10.98 3.90
C ALA A 203 -10.66 9.62 3.72
N THR A 204 -10.20 8.61 4.45
CA THR A 204 -10.78 7.26 4.41
C THR A 204 -12.25 7.25 4.83
N VAL A 205 -12.59 7.93 5.94
CA VAL A 205 -13.98 8.06 6.42
C VAL A 205 -14.86 8.77 5.41
N GLN A 206 -14.38 9.83 4.76
CA GLN A 206 -15.14 10.55 3.74
C GLN A 206 -15.47 9.65 2.53
N HIS A 207 -14.52 8.81 2.10
CA HIS A 207 -14.75 7.86 1.02
C HIS A 207 -15.76 6.77 1.38
N ILE A 208 -15.71 6.24 2.60
CA ILE A 208 -16.74 5.31 3.11
C ILE A 208 -18.13 5.96 3.09
N LYS A 209 -18.27 7.18 3.63
CA LYS A 209 -19.56 7.87 3.69
C LYS A 209 -20.15 8.12 2.32
N LYS A 210 -19.32 8.62 1.39
CA LYS A 210 -19.75 8.85 0.01
C LYS A 210 -20.27 7.57 -0.64
N TYR A 211 -19.65 6.43 -0.38
CA TYR A 211 -20.13 5.14 -0.87
C TYR A 211 -21.48 4.73 -0.25
N GLU A 212 -21.61 4.85 1.07
CA GLU A 212 -22.86 4.51 1.76
C GLU A 212 -24.02 5.38 1.24
N GLU A 213 -23.77 6.66 0.94
CA GLU A 213 -24.76 7.55 0.33
C GLU A 213 -25.14 7.15 -1.11
N GLU A 214 -24.16 6.80 -1.94
CA GLU A 214 -24.39 6.39 -3.34
C GLU A 214 -25.15 5.04 -3.42
N SER A 215 -24.73 4.04 -2.64
CA SER A 215 -25.37 2.72 -2.59
C SER A 215 -26.83 2.79 -2.10
N LEU A 216 -27.12 3.63 -1.09
CA LEU A 216 -28.50 3.86 -0.63
C LEU A 216 -29.39 4.52 -1.70
N ASN A 217 -28.81 5.35 -2.57
CA ASN A 217 -29.54 5.99 -3.66
C ASN A 217 -29.84 5.01 -4.81
N ASP A 218 -28.97 4.05 -5.08
CA ASP A 218 -29.19 3.01 -6.09
C ASP A 218 -30.25 1.98 -5.64
N VAL A 219 -30.28 1.63 -4.35
CA VAL A 219 -31.35 0.81 -3.76
C VAL A 219 -32.70 1.51 -3.84
N LYS A 220 -32.75 2.83 -3.59
CA LYS A 220 -34.00 3.60 -3.74
C LYS A 220 -34.48 3.62 -5.19
N LYS A 221 -33.59 3.79 -6.18
CA LYS A 221 -33.97 3.80 -7.60
C LYS A 221 -34.54 2.46 -8.09
N CYS A 222 -34.06 1.32 -7.58
CA CYS A 222 -34.61 0.00 -7.91
C CYS A 222 -36.00 -0.25 -7.30
N ASN A 223 -36.33 0.40 -6.19
CA ASN A 223 -37.65 0.26 -5.54
C ASN A 223 -38.74 1.17 -6.14
N TYR A 224 -38.41 1.95 -7.18
CA TYR A 224 -39.35 2.82 -7.91
C TYR A 224 -39.52 2.41 -9.39
N LEU A 225 -39.08 1.20 -9.76
CA LEU A 225 -39.34 0.56 -11.06
C LEU A 225 -40.23 -0.68 -10.84
#